data_AF-A0A527H8I7-F1
#
_entry.id   AF-A0A527H8I7-F1
#
_cell.length_a   1.000
_cell.length_b   1.000
_cell.length_c   1.000
_cell.angle_alpha   90.00
_cell.angle_beta   90.00
_cell.angle_gamma   90.00
#
_symmetry.space_group_name_H-M   'P 1'
#
loop_
_entity.id
_entity.type
_entity.pdbx_description
1 polymer ?
#
loop_
_entity_poly.entity_id
_entity_poly.type
_entity_poly.pdbx_seq_one_letter_code
_entity_poly.pdbx_strand_id
1 'polypeptide(L)' 'MAGSDYSATMSQIIYKITPQAPWREAETHGRFTGAPIDVADGFIHFST' A
#
# COMPACT_ATOMS: atom_id res chain seq x y z
N MET A 1 8.05 -35.07 -6.39
CA MET A 1 7.38 -33.82 -6.78
C MET A 1 6.97 -33.10 -5.50
N ALA A 2 7.92 -32.44 -4.83
CA ALA A 2 7.64 -31.68 -3.62
C ALA A 2 7.03 -30.34 -4.05
N GLY A 3 5.72 -30.21 -3.84
CA GLY A 3 5.01 -28.95 -4.00
C GLY A 3 5.61 -27.94 -3.03
N SER A 4 6.02 -26.80 -3.57
CA SER A 4 6.60 -25.71 -2.80
C SER A 4 5.55 -25.18 -1.83
N ASP A 5 5.68 -25.52 -0.55
CA ASP A 5 5.00 -24.89 0.58
C ASP A 5 5.50 -23.44 0.80
N TYR A 6 5.76 -22.69 -0.28
CA TYR A 6 6.08 -21.26 -0.21
C TYR A 6 4.80 -20.47 0.07
N SER A 7 4.30 -20.71 1.29
CA SER A 7 3.68 -19.75 2.17
C SER A 7 2.41 -19.06 1.67
N ALA A 8 1.32 -19.83 1.69
CA ALA A 8 -0.02 -19.27 1.95
C ALA A 8 -0.13 -18.51 3.31
N THR A 9 0.96 -18.41 4.06
CA THR A 9 1.08 -17.79 5.39
C THR A 9 1.93 -16.52 5.42
N MET A 10 2.57 -16.11 4.30
CA MET A 10 3.21 -14.80 4.16
C MET A 10 2.14 -13.84 3.66
N SER A 11 1.68 -12.96 4.56
CA SER A 11 0.79 -11.85 4.20
C SER A 11 1.27 -11.22 2.90
N GLN A 12 0.45 -11.27 1.86
CA GLN A 12 0.83 -10.74 0.55
C GLN A 12 1.11 -9.24 0.74
N ILE A 13 2.37 -8.85 0.60
CA ILE A 13 2.78 -7.47 0.78
C ILE A 13 2.20 -6.68 -0.39
N ILE A 14 1.50 -5.60 -0.08
CA ILE A 14 1.02 -4.63 -1.06
C ILE A 14 1.82 -3.34 -0.91
N TYR A 15 2.09 -2.70 -2.03
CA TYR A 15 2.92 -1.51 -2.13
C TYR A 15 2.11 -0.33 -2.65
N LYS A 16 2.48 0.88 -2.21
CA LYS A 16 1.99 2.14 -2.76
C LYS A 16 3.18 3.03 -3.06
N ILE A 17 3.28 3.52 -4.29
CA ILE A 17 4.22 4.58 -4.63
C ILE A 17 3.54 5.92 -4.34
N THR A 18 4.21 6.77 -3.55
CA THR A 18 3.73 8.11 -3.22
C THR A 18 4.91 9.08 -3.12
N PRO A 19 4.74 10.37 -3.48
CA PRO A 19 5.78 11.38 -3.27
C PRO A 19 6.11 11.56 -1.78
N GLN A 20 7.31 12.06 -1.48
CA GLN A 20 7.78 12.20 -0.10
C GLN A 20 6.93 13.16 0.75
N ALA A 21 6.48 14.29 0.19
CA ALA A 21 5.71 15.29 0.93
C ALA A 21 4.40 14.73 1.54
N PRO A 22 3.49 14.11 0.76
CA PRO A 22 2.28 13.52 1.31
C PRO A 22 2.57 12.31 2.22
N TRP A 23 3.71 11.62 2.06
CA TRP A 23 4.13 10.60 3.02
C TRP A 23 4.49 11.20 4.39
N ARG A 24 5.25 12.30 4.41
CA ARG A 24 5.62 13.01 5.66
C ARG A 24 4.40 13.54 6.40
N GLU A 25 3.42 14.06 5.68
CA GLU A 25 2.15 14.47 6.26
C GLU A 25 1.41 13.28 6.87
N ALA A 26 1.37 12.15 6.16
CA ALA A 26 0.75 10.93 6.67
C ALA A 26 1.45 10.37 7.91
N GLU A 27 2.78 10.43 7.97
CA GLU A 27 3.55 10.08 9.17
C GLU A 27 3.16 10.96 10.35
N THR A 28 3.00 12.28 10.11
CA THR A 28 2.60 13.25 11.15
C THR A 28 1.18 13.00 11.66
N HIS A 29 0.25 12.64 10.76
CA HIS A 29 -1.15 12.36 11.11
C HIS A 29 -1.40 10.90 11.53
N GLY A 30 -0.39 10.04 11.44
CA GLY A 30 -0.51 8.60 11.69
C GLY A 30 -1.37 7.84 10.67
N ARG A 31 -1.72 8.45 9.53
CA ARG A 31 -2.56 7.85 8.49
C ARG A 31 -2.31 8.48 7.13
N PHE A 32 -2.14 7.63 6.12
CA PHE A 32 -2.17 8.05 4.72
C PHE A 32 -3.60 8.05 4.19
N THR A 33 -4.07 9.18 3.68
CA THR A 33 -5.44 9.38 3.16
C THR A 33 -5.55 9.16 1.65
N GLY A 34 -4.46 8.84 0.97
CA GLY A 34 -4.40 8.69 -0.48
C GLY A 34 -3.82 9.91 -1.20
N ALA A 35 -3.30 9.69 -2.39
CA ALA A 35 -2.96 10.77 -3.32
C ALA A 35 -4.24 11.43 -3.86
N PRO A 36 -4.17 12.62 -4.51
CA PRO A 36 -5.35 13.29 -5.04
C PRO A 36 -6.23 12.41 -5.94
N ILE A 37 -5.61 11.53 -6.74
CA ILE A 37 -6.33 10.57 -7.59
C ILE A 37 -7.03 9.48 -6.78
N ASP A 38 -6.42 8.98 -5.71
CA ASP A 38 -7.02 7.99 -4.83
C ASP A 38 -8.29 8.55 -4.14
N VAL A 39 -8.24 9.83 -3.76
CA VAL A 39 -9.38 10.53 -3.16
C VAL A 39 -10.49 10.76 -4.18
N ALA A 40 -10.15 11.14 -5.41
CA ALA A 40 -11.11 11.35 -6.48
C ALA A 40 -11.83 10.04 -6.88
N ASP A 41 -11.09 8.93 -6.92
CA ASP A 41 -11.63 7.61 -7.26
C ASP A 41 -12.34 6.93 -6.08
N GLY A 42 -12.11 7.42 -4.86
CA GLY A 42 -12.74 6.93 -3.63
C GLY A 42 -12.04 5.74 -2.98
N PHE A 43 -10.84 5.36 -3.44
CA PHE A 43 -10.03 4.29 -2.84
C PHE A 43 -8.53 4.46 -3.14
N ILE A 44 -7.67 3.88 -2.31
CA ILE A 44 -6.20 3.94 -2.49
C ILE A 44 -5.74 2.82 -3.41
N HIS A 45 -5.08 3.18 -4.51
CA HIS A 45 -4.53 2.22 -5.48
C HIS A 45 -3.24 1.59 -4.94
N PHE A 46 -3.30 0.31 -4.56
CA PHE A 46 -2.13 -0.49 -4.21
C PHE A 46 -1.71 -1.41 -5.36
N SER A 47 -0.47 -1.88 -5.31
CA SER A 47 0.10 -2.88 -6.23
C SER A 47 0.62 -4.08 -5.43
N THR A 48 0.64 -5.26 -6.04
CA THR A 48 1.27 -6.48 -5.50
C THR A 48 2.70 -6.63 -5.98
#